data_AF-A0A401WDS3-F1
#
_entry.id   AF-A0A401WDS3-F1
#
_cell.length_a   1.000
_cell.length_b   1.000
_cell.length_c   1.000
_cell.angle_alpha   90.00
_cell.angle_beta   90.00
_cell.angle_gamma   90.00
#
_symmetry.space_group_name_H-M   'P 1'
#
loop_
_entity.id
_entity.type
_entity.pdbx_description
1 polymer ?
#
loop_
_entity_poly.entity_id
_entity_poly.type
_entity_poly.pdbx_seq_one_letter_code
_entity_poly.pdbx_strand_id
1 'polypeptide(L)'
;MPSGRPRTSWSAGLVAVAAATVTLTVALPAHAVAGDPAPDGAYAFAARLDIGDGKFAAPVPVTKPWTYSQTTAGDFNGDGIADLVACDDKKNLWLFPGKKGGTFAEKVWLTGGWKYTQTVAGDFTGSGKADLIARDDDTGTVLRWAGRGNGTFAARVPVSSSY
;
A
#
# COMPACT_ATOMS: atom_id res chain seq x y z
N MET A 1 -2.14 -40.61 58.55
CA MET A 1 -3.32 -41.17 57.85
C MET A 1 -4.48 -41.13 58.83
N PRO A 2 -5.60 -40.50 58.44
CA PRO A 2 -6.80 -41.29 58.21
C PRO A 2 -7.44 -41.00 56.84
N SER A 3 -8.01 -42.06 56.29
CA SER A 3 -8.67 -42.21 55.00
C SER A 3 -10.07 -41.58 54.97
N GLY A 4 -10.46 -41.06 53.80
CA GLY A 4 -11.87 -40.82 53.47
C GLY A 4 -12.07 -40.17 52.11
N ARG A 5 -12.33 -40.97 51.06
CA ARG A 5 -13.23 -40.60 49.95
C ARG A 5 -14.51 -41.42 50.19
N PRO A 6 -15.76 -40.98 49.86
CA PRO A 6 -16.12 -40.62 48.48
C PRO A 6 -17.41 -39.73 48.23
N ARG A 7 -17.66 -39.46 46.93
CA ARG A 7 -18.93 -39.17 46.18
C ARG A 7 -19.53 -37.75 46.09
N THR A 8 -19.35 -37.19 44.88
CA THR A 8 -20.29 -36.49 43.96
C THR A 8 -21.65 -35.96 44.46
N SER A 9 -21.94 -34.69 44.12
CA SER A 9 -23.28 -34.20 43.73
C SER A 9 -23.18 -33.10 42.67
N TRP A 10 -24.12 -33.12 41.74
CA TRP A 10 -24.21 -32.32 40.52
C TRP A 10 -24.87 -30.95 40.77
N SER A 11 -24.53 -29.95 39.97
CA SER A 11 -25.42 -28.82 39.68
C SER A 11 -25.16 -28.32 38.26
N ALA A 12 -26.19 -28.43 37.43
CA ALA A 12 -26.23 -28.00 36.05
C ALA A 12 -26.37 -26.47 35.97
N GLY A 13 -25.62 -25.82 35.08
CA GLY A 13 -25.80 -24.43 34.68
C GLY A 13 -26.10 -24.38 33.18
N LEU A 14 -27.29 -23.92 32.86
CA LEU A 14 -27.91 -23.87 31.54
C LEU A 14 -27.13 -23.02 30.53
N VAL A 15 -27.18 -23.47 29.28
CA VAL A 15 -26.64 -22.87 28.06
C VAL A 15 -27.29 -21.53 27.72
N ALA A 16 -26.49 -20.56 27.28
CA ALA A 16 -26.90 -19.56 26.29
C ALA A 16 -25.85 -19.54 25.17
N VAL A 17 -26.05 -20.37 24.14
CA VAL A 17 -25.33 -20.23 22.86
C VAL A 17 -26.06 -19.16 22.07
N ALA A 18 -25.49 -17.96 22.01
CA ALA A 18 -25.78 -17.05 20.92
C ALA A 18 -25.07 -17.60 19.68
N ALA A 19 -25.83 -18.24 18.79
CA ALA A 19 -25.33 -18.65 17.48
C ALA A 19 -25.11 -17.39 16.62
N ALA A 20 -23.94 -16.77 16.75
CA ALA A 20 -23.43 -15.91 15.70
C ALA A 20 -22.80 -16.82 14.65
N THR A 21 -23.52 -17.06 13.55
CA THR A 21 -22.93 -17.64 12.34
C THR A 21 -21.97 -16.61 11.76
N VAL A 22 -20.73 -16.58 12.26
CA VAL A 22 -19.61 -16.01 11.54
C VAL A 22 -19.14 -17.10 10.59
N THR A 23 -19.51 -16.99 9.31
CA THR A 23 -18.77 -17.69 8.26
C THR A 23 -17.38 -17.06 8.19
N LEU A 24 -16.46 -17.60 9.00
CA LEU A 24 -15.04 -17.35 8.87
C LEU A 24 -14.58 -18.11 7.63
N THR A 25 -14.51 -17.44 6.48
CA THR A 25 -13.78 -17.96 5.33
C THR A 25 -12.30 -17.90 5.69
N VAL A 26 -11.80 -18.94 6.37
CA VAL A 26 -10.36 -19.16 6.49
C VAL A 26 -9.85 -19.48 5.10
N ALA A 27 -9.28 -18.48 4.42
CA ALA A 27 -8.29 -18.77 3.39
C ALA A 27 -7.19 -19.57 4.09
N LEU A 28 -7.03 -20.84 3.71
CA LEU A 28 -5.91 -21.62 4.21
C LEU A 28 -4.64 -20.81 3.94
N PRO A 29 -3.76 -20.56 4.93
CA PRO A 29 -2.46 -19.99 4.62
C PRO A 29 -1.82 -20.88 3.58
N ALA A 30 -1.17 -20.29 2.57
CA ALA A 30 -0.43 -21.04 1.58
C ALA A 30 0.44 -22.07 2.32
N HIS A 31 0.20 -23.36 2.09
CA HIS A 31 1.00 -24.41 2.68
C HIS A 31 2.40 -24.27 2.08
N ALA A 32 3.37 -23.84 2.87
CA ALA A 32 4.77 -23.96 2.50
C ALA A 32 5.08 -25.45 2.38
N VAL A 33 5.19 -25.96 1.15
CA VAL A 33 5.76 -27.29 0.91
C VAL A 33 7.26 -27.15 1.09
N ALA A 34 7.78 -27.67 2.19
CA ALA A 34 9.22 -27.88 2.32
C ALA A 34 9.61 -29.00 1.35
N GLY A 35 10.34 -28.67 0.29
CA GLY A 35 11.00 -29.66 -0.55
C GLY A 35 12.24 -30.23 0.15
N ASP A 36 12.72 -31.38 -0.32
CA ASP A 36 13.98 -31.96 0.17
C ASP A 36 15.14 -30.97 -0.03
N PRO A 37 16.16 -30.98 0.86
CA PRO A 37 17.34 -30.14 0.72
C PRO A 37 17.98 -30.31 -0.66
N ALA A 38 18.03 -29.21 -1.42
CA ALA A 38 18.68 -29.14 -2.72
C ALA A 38 20.20 -29.33 -2.56
N PRO A 39 20.87 -30.23 -3.31
CA PRO A 39 22.33 -30.26 -3.37
C PRO A 39 22.89 -28.93 -3.89
N ASP A 40 23.95 -28.43 -3.23
CA ASP A 40 24.57 -27.15 -3.56
C ASP A 40 25.05 -27.11 -5.02
N GLY A 41 24.73 -26.01 -5.71
CA GLY A 41 25.27 -25.68 -7.03
C GLY A 41 24.47 -26.12 -8.27
N ALA A 42 23.24 -26.65 -8.12
CA ALA A 42 22.51 -27.24 -9.25
C ALA A 42 21.11 -26.67 -9.57
N TYR A 43 20.71 -25.51 -9.02
CA TYR A 43 19.40 -24.93 -9.34
C TYR A 43 19.51 -23.44 -9.67
N ALA A 44 19.17 -23.09 -10.91
CA ALA A 44 18.57 -21.78 -11.18
C ALA A 44 17.25 -21.77 -10.41
N PHE A 45 17.19 -21.14 -9.24
CA PHE A 45 15.95 -21.11 -8.49
C PHE A 45 14.93 -20.31 -9.30
N ALA A 46 13.85 -20.97 -9.71
CA ALA A 46 12.63 -20.29 -10.12
C ALA A 46 11.81 -20.06 -8.85
N ALA A 47 11.78 -18.82 -8.36
CA ALA A 47 10.79 -18.43 -7.37
C ALA A 47 9.43 -18.37 -8.08
N ARG A 48 8.59 -19.38 -7.88
CA ARG A 48 7.21 -19.36 -8.36
C ARG A 48 6.35 -18.73 -7.26
N LEU A 49 5.94 -17.48 -7.47
CA LEU A 49 4.93 -16.84 -6.63
C LEU A 49 3.56 -17.34 -7.08
N ASP A 50 3.01 -18.35 -6.42
CA ASP A 50 1.64 -18.80 -6.65
C ASP A 50 0.67 -17.78 -6.02
N ILE A 51 0.17 -16.84 -6.83
CA ILE A 51 -0.87 -15.87 -6.43
C ILE A 51 -2.24 -16.55 -6.50
N GLY A 52 -2.47 -17.57 -5.65
CA GLY A 52 -3.78 -18.23 -5.54
C GLY A 52 -4.38 -18.69 -6.88
N ASP A 53 -5.69 -18.47 -7.08
CA ASP A 53 -6.42 -18.78 -8.32
C ASP A 53 -6.10 -17.82 -9.49
N GLY A 54 -5.05 -17.00 -9.35
CA GLY A 54 -4.62 -16.00 -10.32
C GLY A 54 -5.56 -14.80 -10.42
N LYS A 55 -6.52 -14.63 -9.49
CA LYS A 55 -7.48 -13.53 -9.53
C LYS A 55 -7.18 -12.51 -8.44
N PHE A 56 -7.21 -11.23 -8.82
CA PHE A 56 -7.23 -10.15 -7.86
C PHE A 56 -8.52 -10.20 -7.03
N ALA A 57 -8.41 -9.93 -5.73
CA ALA A 57 -9.57 -9.71 -4.89
C ALA A 57 -10.43 -8.55 -5.45
N ALA A 58 -11.72 -8.54 -5.11
CA ALA A 58 -12.60 -7.43 -5.48
C ALA A 58 -12.03 -6.10 -4.95
N PRO A 59 -12.03 -5.03 -5.77
CA PRO A 59 -11.48 -3.75 -5.34
C PRO A 59 -12.29 -3.18 -4.18
N VAL A 60 -11.59 -2.63 -3.18
CA VAL A 60 -12.21 -1.88 -2.09
C VAL A 60 -12.26 -0.41 -2.48
N PRO A 61 -13.45 0.21 -2.61
CA PRO A 61 -13.55 1.64 -2.88
C PRO A 61 -12.99 2.44 -1.71
N VAL A 62 -11.91 3.19 -1.96
CA VAL A 62 -11.25 4.04 -0.95
C VAL A 62 -11.78 5.47 -0.93
N THR A 63 -12.52 5.89 -1.97
CA THR A 63 -13.15 7.22 -2.06
C THR A 63 -14.50 7.16 -2.79
N LYS A 64 -15.24 8.27 -2.74
CA LYS A 64 -16.31 8.61 -3.72
C LYS A 64 -15.74 8.59 -5.16
N PRO A 65 -16.59 8.66 -6.22
CA PRO A 65 -16.12 8.62 -7.61
C PRO A 65 -14.89 9.51 -7.84
N TRP A 66 -13.81 8.89 -8.29
CA TRP A 66 -12.51 9.52 -8.45
C TRP A 66 -12.48 10.32 -9.76
N THR A 67 -12.47 11.65 -9.65
CA THR A 67 -12.46 12.56 -10.80
C THR A 67 -11.08 13.19 -11.07
N TYR A 68 -10.03 12.69 -10.41
CA TYR A 68 -8.67 13.20 -10.58
C TYR A 68 -7.92 12.43 -11.67
N SER A 69 -6.90 13.06 -12.21
CA SER A 69 -5.97 12.52 -13.21
C SER A 69 -4.53 12.60 -12.72
N GLN A 70 -3.58 12.11 -13.52
CA GLN A 70 -2.13 12.18 -13.23
C GLN A 70 -1.80 11.71 -11.81
N THR A 71 -2.25 10.50 -11.50
CA THR A 71 -2.18 9.93 -10.16
C THR A 71 -0.89 9.12 -9.99
N THR A 72 -0.20 9.35 -8.88
CA THR A 72 0.94 8.52 -8.47
C THR A 72 0.97 8.38 -6.94
N ALA A 73 1.69 7.37 -6.44
CA ALA A 73 1.79 7.07 -5.02
C ALA A 73 3.24 7.07 -4.54
N GLY A 74 3.46 7.49 -3.30
CA GLY A 74 4.77 7.54 -2.64
C GLY A 74 4.62 8.03 -1.21
N ASP A 75 5.59 7.78 -0.35
CA ASP A 75 5.63 8.39 0.99
C ASP A 75 6.19 9.83 0.87
N PHE A 76 5.31 10.79 0.58
CA PHE A 76 5.70 12.18 0.33
C PHE A 76 5.80 12.97 1.64
N ASN A 77 5.09 12.55 2.68
CA ASN A 77 5.05 13.20 3.98
C ASN A 77 6.04 12.62 5.01
N GLY A 78 6.70 11.50 4.70
CA GLY A 78 7.73 10.86 5.52
C GLY A 78 7.21 10.07 6.72
N ASP A 79 5.92 9.72 6.75
CA ASP A 79 5.31 9.01 7.88
C ASP A 79 5.34 7.47 7.76
N GLY A 80 5.93 6.95 6.67
CA GLY A 80 6.02 5.53 6.37
C GLY A 80 4.74 4.92 5.79
N ILE A 81 3.73 5.74 5.46
CA ILE A 81 2.49 5.34 4.82
C ILE A 81 2.47 5.93 3.41
N ALA A 82 2.04 5.12 2.44
CA ALA A 82 1.94 5.61 1.07
C ALA A 82 0.86 6.70 0.97
N ASP A 83 1.26 7.86 0.47
CA ASP A 83 0.39 8.96 0.08
C ASP A 83 0.03 8.86 -1.41
N LEU A 84 -0.92 9.68 -1.83
CA LEU A 84 -1.28 9.85 -3.24
C LEU A 84 -1.10 11.30 -3.67
N VAL A 85 -0.60 11.53 -4.87
CA VAL A 85 -0.68 12.83 -5.55
C VAL A 85 -1.61 12.69 -6.75
N ALA A 86 -2.51 13.66 -6.94
CA ALA A 86 -3.42 13.67 -8.09
C ALA A 86 -3.86 15.08 -8.49
N CYS A 87 -4.19 15.24 -9.77
CA CYS A 87 -4.55 16.51 -10.39
C CYS A 87 -6.06 16.60 -10.63
N ASP A 88 -6.70 17.68 -10.20
CA ASP A 88 -8.12 17.93 -10.46
C ASP A 88 -8.37 18.48 -11.88
N ASP A 89 -9.66 18.62 -12.22
CA ASP A 89 -10.13 19.16 -13.50
C ASP A 89 -9.69 20.62 -13.75
N LYS A 90 -9.47 21.38 -12.66
CA LYS A 90 -8.98 22.76 -12.67
C LYS A 90 -7.45 22.86 -12.68
N LYS A 91 -6.75 21.75 -12.91
CA LYS A 91 -5.28 21.69 -12.94
C LYS A 91 -4.62 22.05 -11.61
N ASN A 92 -5.27 21.81 -10.48
CA ASN A 92 -4.61 21.83 -9.19
C ASN A 92 -4.07 20.45 -8.85
N LEU A 93 -2.81 20.40 -8.45
CA LEU A 93 -2.18 19.22 -7.89
C LEU A 93 -2.43 19.18 -6.39
N TRP A 94 -2.90 18.03 -5.91
CA TRP A 94 -3.21 17.77 -4.51
C TRP A 94 -2.41 16.59 -3.99
N LEU A 95 -1.95 16.68 -2.75
CA LEU A 95 -1.48 15.56 -1.94
C LEU A 95 -2.66 15.01 -1.13
N PHE A 96 -2.82 13.70 -1.10
CA PHE A 96 -3.75 12.99 -0.25
C PHE A 96 -2.93 12.16 0.74
N PRO A 97 -2.73 12.66 1.98
CA PRO A 97 -1.92 11.95 2.96
C PRO A 97 -2.54 10.59 3.29
N GLY A 98 -1.73 9.54 3.27
CA GLY A 98 -2.15 8.19 3.58
C GLY A 98 -2.52 8.03 5.05
N LYS A 99 -3.37 7.05 5.33
CA LYS A 99 -3.66 6.57 6.68
C LYS A 99 -3.53 5.06 6.74
N LYS A 100 -3.18 4.56 7.92
CA LYS A 100 -3.23 3.12 8.22
C LYS A 100 -4.62 2.59 7.87
N GLY A 101 -4.65 1.43 7.21
CA GLY A 101 -5.90 0.84 6.71
C GLY A 101 -6.29 1.29 5.29
N GLY A 102 -5.43 2.00 4.57
CA GLY A 102 -5.61 2.27 3.13
C GLY A 102 -6.60 3.40 2.82
N THR A 103 -6.86 4.29 3.78
CA THR A 103 -7.69 5.49 3.59
C THR A 103 -6.83 6.75 3.51
N PHE A 104 -7.43 7.90 3.23
CA PHE A 104 -6.70 9.16 3.11
C PHE A 104 -7.18 10.22 4.14
N ALA A 105 -6.29 11.13 4.48
CA ALA A 105 -6.60 12.35 5.22
C ALA A 105 -7.23 13.42 4.31
N GLU A 106 -7.50 14.59 4.90
CA GLU A 106 -7.87 15.75 4.10
C GLU A 106 -6.74 16.09 3.13
N LYS A 107 -7.11 16.35 1.87
CA LYS A 107 -6.14 16.68 0.83
C LYS A 107 -5.47 18.02 1.08
N VAL A 108 -4.20 18.12 0.74
CA VAL A 108 -3.38 19.32 0.86
C VAL A 108 -3.09 19.85 -0.54
N TRP A 109 -3.30 21.14 -0.75
CA TRP A 109 -3.00 21.79 -2.02
C TRP A 109 -1.48 21.90 -2.21
N LEU A 110 -0.97 21.49 -3.38
CA LEU A 110 0.45 21.61 -3.72
C LEU A 110 0.70 22.78 -4.66
N THR A 111 -0.01 22.84 -5.78
CA THR A 111 0.13 23.90 -6.78
C THR A 111 -1.08 23.96 -7.71
N GLY A 112 -1.29 25.12 -8.34
CA GLY A 112 -2.18 25.28 -9.50
C GLY A 112 -1.41 25.18 -10.82
N GLY A 113 -2.14 25.19 -11.94
CA GLY A 113 -1.57 25.21 -13.29
C GLY A 113 -0.79 23.94 -13.65
N TRP A 114 -1.12 22.80 -13.05
CA TRP A 114 -0.46 21.52 -13.31
C TRP A 114 -0.73 21.03 -14.73
N LYS A 115 0.19 21.37 -15.63
CA LYS A 115 0.20 20.97 -17.04
C LYS A 115 1.02 19.71 -17.33
N TYR A 116 1.54 19.04 -16.30
CA TYR A 116 2.44 17.90 -16.49
C TYR A 116 1.66 16.59 -16.64
N THR A 117 2.20 15.68 -17.44
CA THR A 117 1.68 14.34 -17.68
C THR A 117 2.71 13.26 -17.31
N GLN A 118 2.33 11.98 -17.39
CA GLN A 118 3.23 10.84 -17.16
C GLN A 118 3.91 10.91 -15.78
N THR A 119 3.10 11.17 -14.76
CA THR A 119 3.59 11.39 -13.40
C THR A 119 3.98 10.08 -12.73
N VAL A 120 5.20 10.02 -12.18
CA VAL A 120 5.74 8.89 -11.43
C VAL A 120 6.41 9.37 -10.15
N ALA A 121 6.51 8.50 -9.16
CA ALA A 121 7.16 8.79 -7.89
C ALA A 121 8.10 7.67 -7.45
N GLY A 122 9.09 8.04 -6.64
CA GLY A 122 10.14 7.16 -6.14
C GLY A 122 11.29 7.98 -5.56
N ASP A 123 12.19 7.36 -4.80
CA ASP A 123 13.41 8.02 -4.32
C ASP A 123 14.47 8.04 -5.44
N PHE A 124 14.35 9.01 -6.34
CA PHE A 124 15.26 9.17 -7.49
C PHE A 124 16.53 9.95 -7.13
N THR A 125 16.59 10.53 -5.93
CA THR A 125 17.72 11.29 -5.41
C THR A 125 18.57 10.49 -4.42
N GLY A 126 18.08 9.35 -3.91
CA GLY A 126 18.74 8.57 -2.87
C GLY A 126 18.66 9.24 -1.49
N SER A 127 17.66 10.09 -1.27
CA SER A 127 17.50 10.88 -0.04
C SER A 127 16.67 10.18 1.04
N GLY A 128 16.12 9.00 0.72
CA GLY A 128 15.14 8.29 1.53
C GLY A 128 13.76 8.95 1.53
N LYS A 129 13.46 9.85 0.59
CA LYS A 129 12.19 10.57 0.48
C LYS A 129 11.63 10.42 -0.92
N ALA A 130 10.32 10.29 -1.04
CA ALA A 130 9.70 10.15 -2.36
C ALA A 130 9.83 11.46 -3.16
N ASP A 131 10.48 11.38 -4.31
CA ASP A 131 10.53 12.44 -5.32
C ASP A 131 9.36 12.28 -6.31
N LEU A 132 9.08 13.34 -7.05
CA LEU A 132 8.09 13.35 -8.14
C LEU A 132 8.79 13.59 -9.48
N ILE A 133 8.44 12.82 -10.50
CA ILE A 133 8.85 13.07 -11.89
C ILE A 133 7.59 13.22 -12.74
N ALA A 134 7.59 14.19 -13.65
CA ALA A 134 6.53 14.35 -14.64
C ALA A 134 7.08 14.99 -15.92
N ARG A 135 6.41 14.72 -17.04
CA ARG A 135 6.70 15.33 -18.34
C ARG A 135 5.93 16.64 -18.48
N ASP A 136 6.61 17.72 -18.87
CA ASP A 136 5.96 18.98 -19.27
C ASP A 136 5.27 18.78 -20.62
N ASP A 137 3.94 18.92 -20.68
CA ASP A 137 3.23 18.73 -21.95
C ASP A 137 3.58 19.77 -23.01
N ASP A 138 3.95 21.00 -22.61
CA ASP A 138 4.24 22.06 -23.56
C ASP A 138 5.60 21.85 -24.25
N THR A 139 6.59 21.34 -23.50
CA THR A 139 7.98 21.23 -23.97
C THR A 139 8.43 19.80 -24.23
N GLY A 140 7.74 18.81 -23.68
CA GLY A 140 8.17 17.42 -23.66
C GLY A 140 9.32 17.12 -22.70
N THR A 141 9.82 18.10 -21.95
CA THR A 141 10.91 17.92 -21.00
C THR A 141 10.43 17.11 -19.80
N VAL A 142 11.19 16.08 -19.42
CA VAL A 142 10.97 15.34 -18.18
C VAL A 142 11.63 16.10 -17.03
N LEU A 143 10.87 16.39 -15.98
CA LEU A 143 11.30 17.20 -14.86
C LEU A 143 11.13 16.40 -13.56
N ARG A 144 12.07 16.57 -12.63
CA ARG A 144 12.05 15.99 -11.28
C ARG A 144 11.87 17.10 -10.25
N TRP A 145 11.01 16.86 -9.28
CA TRP A 145 10.90 17.61 -8.03
C TRP A 145 11.41 16.73 -6.88
N ALA A 146 12.47 17.14 -6.21
CA ALA A 146 12.98 16.40 -5.07
C ALA A 146 12.00 16.49 -3.88
N GLY A 147 11.68 15.37 -3.26
CA GLY A 147 10.84 15.29 -2.08
C GLY A 147 11.53 15.86 -0.85
N ARG A 148 10.78 16.57 -0.01
CA ARG A 148 11.28 17.04 1.30
C ARG A 148 10.88 16.12 2.45
N GLY A 149 10.03 15.12 2.21
CA GLY A 149 9.55 14.18 3.23
C GLY A 149 8.69 14.84 4.30
N ASN A 150 7.93 15.87 3.92
CA ASN A 150 6.99 16.59 4.77
C ASN A 150 5.75 17.06 3.97
N GLY A 151 5.49 16.41 2.84
CA GLY A 151 4.38 16.73 1.93
C GLY A 151 4.70 17.87 0.96
N THR A 152 5.94 18.35 0.92
CA THR A 152 6.37 19.42 0.00
C THR A 152 7.56 18.99 -0.84
N PHE A 153 7.81 19.74 -1.91
CA PHE A 153 8.86 19.44 -2.89
C PHE A 153 9.81 20.63 -3.09
N ALA A 154 11.01 20.34 -3.57
CA ALA A 154 11.94 21.35 -4.05
C ALA A 154 11.54 21.89 -5.44
N ALA A 155 12.27 22.90 -5.92
CA ALA A 155 12.11 23.38 -7.29
C ALA A 155 12.42 22.27 -8.30
N ARG A 156 11.70 22.27 -9.42
CA ARG A 156 11.89 21.28 -10.48
C ARG A 156 13.22 21.46 -11.20
N VAL A 157 13.83 20.34 -11.56
CA VAL A 157 15.04 20.28 -12.38
C VAL A 157 14.82 19.35 -13.58
N PRO A 158 15.40 19.62 -14.76
CA PRO A 158 15.36 18.68 -15.88
C PRO A 158 15.99 17.35 -15.49
N VAL A 159 15.36 16.25 -15.91
CA VAL A 159 16.00 14.94 -15.93
C VAL A 159 16.81 14.87 -17.21
N SER A 160 18.12 15.04 -17.09
CA SER A 160 19.07 14.89 -18.19
C SER A 160 19.83 13.58 -18.05
N SER A 161 19.98 12.84 -19.15
CA SER A 161 21.03 11.86 -19.28
C SER A 161 22.30 12.54 -19.80
N SER A 162 23.45 12.17 -19.26
CA SER A 162 24.70 12.23 -20.01
C SER A 162 24.79 10.93 -20.80
N TYR A 163 24.46 10.98 -22.10
CA TYR A 163 24.82 9.91 -23.04
C TYR A 163 26.21 10.17 -23.59
#